data_AF-A0A0G0WNV3-F1
#
_entry.id   AF-A0A0G0WNV3-F1
#
_cell.length_a   1.000
_cell.length_b   1.000
_cell.length_c   1.000
_cell.angle_alpha   90.00
_cell.angle_beta   90.00
_cell.angle_gamma   90.00
#
_symmetry.space_group_name_H-M   'P 1'
#
loop_
_entity.id
_entity.type
_entity.pdbx_description
1 polymer ?
#
loop_
_entity_poly.entity_id
_entity_poly.type
_entity_poly.pdbx_seq_one_letter_code
_entity_poly.pdbx_strand_id
1 'polypeptide(L)'
;MIASTHLAVGAAAGLAIQRCLSLDTSDPEKLFWSFAAGFASHLVLDALPHKEYSINGVRLWPVLLLEIGIVFALVLSSKNSLPLNLLLFLGMAGGALPDVIELVYDYMFKWPWLNNLGRVIHLSHYGSQNYAGYVFNFYFQIILALLSVVFVRIKPAS
;
A
#
# COMPACT_ATOMS: atom_id res chain seq x y z
N MET A 1 3.57 8.79 -7.37
CA MET A 1 3.00 7.46 -7.62
C MET A 1 3.45 6.58 -6.47
N ILE A 2 2.70 6.67 -5.38
CA ILE A 2 3.07 6.15 -4.06
C ILE A 2 1.92 5.25 -3.60
N ALA A 3 0.68 5.78 -3.65
CA ALA A 3 -0.54 5.06 -3.32
C ALA A 3 -0.70 3.74 -4.10
N SER A 4 -0.49 3.75 -5.42
CA SER A 4 -0.58 2.54 -6.25
C SER A 4 0.45 1.46 -5.87
N THR A 5 1.68 1.87 -5.53
CA THR A 5 2.73 0.97 -5.03
C THR A 5 2.35 0.38 -3.67
N HIS A 6 1.91 1.20 -2.72
CA HIS A 6 1.49 0.72 -1.39
C HIS A 6 0.31 -0.24 -1.45
N LEU A 7 -0.67 0.03 -2.32
CA LEU A 7 -1.80 -0.87 -2.55
C LEU A 7 -1.35 -2.20 -3.16
N ALA A 8 -0.57 -2.17 -4.25
CA ALA A 8 -0.12 -3.37 -4.94
C ALA A 8 0.81 -4.23 -4.07
N VAL A 9 1.78 -3.60 -3.41
CA VAL A 9 2.71 -4.28 -2.49
C VAL A 9 1.97 -4.76 -1.26
N GLY A 10 1.02 -3.99 -0.73
CA GLY A 10 0.17 -4.41 0.39
C GLY A 10 -0.62 -5.68 0.07
N ALA A 11 -1.23 -5.75 -1.11
CA ALA A 11 -1.90 -6.97 -1.58
C ALA A 11 -0.94 -8.16 -1.67
N ALA A 12 0.25 -7.95 -2.25
CA ALA A 12 1.26 -9.00 -2.40
C ALA A 12 1.81 -9.46 -1.05
N ALA A 13 2.07 -8.55 -0.11
CA ALA A 13 2.50 -8.85 1.26
C ALA A 13 1.43 -9.63 2.01
N GLY A 14 0.17 -9.21 1.89
CA GLY A 14 -0.98 -9.90 2.49
C GLY A 14 -1.19 -11.33 1.97
N LEU A 15 -0.89 -11.58 0.70
CA LEU A 15 -0.86 -12.94 0.15
C LEU A 15 0.40 -13.72 0.53
N ALA A 16 1.55 -13.05 0.64
CA ALA A 16 2.82 -13.68 0.96
C ALA A 16 2.86 -14.23 2.39
N ILE A 17 2.33 -13.47 3.35
CA ILE A 17 2.34 -13.83 4.78
C ILE A 17 1.56 -15.13 5.05
N GLN A 18 0.58 -15.48 4.22
CA GLN A 18 -0.19 -16.72 4.36
C GLN A 18 0.67 -17.98 4.31
N ARG A 19 1.85 -17.92 3.66
CA ARG A 19 2.82 -19.03 3.64
C ARG A 19 3.58 -19.23 4.95
N CYS A 20 3.55 -18.23 5.82
CA CYS A 20 4.21 -18.26 7.12
C CYS A 20 3.24 -18.64 8.24
N LEU A 21 1.94 -18.72 7.94
CA LEU A 21 0.90 -19.10 8.89
C LEU A 21 0.76 -20.62 8.95
N SER A 22 0.26 -21.12 10.08
CA SER A 22 -0.06 -22.54 10.24
C SER A 22 -1.24 -22.95 9.35
N LEU A 23 -1.33 -24.23 9.01
CA LEU A 23 -2.49 -24.79 8.30
C LEU A 23 -3.78 -24.65 9.12
N ASP A 24 -3.67 -24.68 10.45
CA ASP A 24 -4.80 -24.56 11.38
C ASP A 24 -5.21 -23.12 11.67
N THR A 25 -4.54 -22.14 11.05
CA THR A 25 -4.83 -20.72 11.25
C THR A 25 -6.24 -20.39 10.72
N SER A 26 -7.04 -19.78 11.59
CA SER A 26 -8.43 -19.40 11.28
C SER A 26 -8.52 -18.29 10.23
N ASP A 27 -9.65 -18.19 9.53
CA ASP A 27 -9.84 -17.13 8.52
C ASP A 27 -9.73 -15.71 9.09
N PRO A 28 -10.29 -15.37 10.27
CA PRO A 28 -10.09 -14.04 10.86
C PRO A 28 -8.62 -13.73 11.14
N GLU A 29 -7.84 -14.74 11.54
CA GLU A 29 -6.43 -14.57 11.81
C GLU A 29 -5.62 -14.38 10.51
N LYS A 30 -5.95 -15.12 9.44
CA LYS A 30 -5.38 -14.91 8.09
C LYS A 30 -5.64 -13.49 7.58
N LEU A 31 -6.86 -12.99 7.78
CA LEU A 31 -7.30 -11.65 7.42
C LEU A 31 -6.51 -10.58 8.21
N PHE A 32 -6.38 -10.76 9.53
CA PHE A 32 -5.59 -9.87 10.39
C PHE A 32 -4.13 -9.81 9.95
N TRP A 33 -3.49 -10.95 9.73
CA TRP A 33 -2.10 -11.00 9.28
C TRP A 33 -1.92 -10.40 7.89
N SER A 34 -2.92 -10.55 7.01
CA SER A 34 -2.91 -9.90 5.69
C SER A 34 -2.85 -8.38 5.82
N PHE A 35 -3.72 -7.81 6.67
CA PHE A 35 -3.71 -6.38 6.98
C PHE A 35 -2.40 -5.92 7.62
N ALA A 36 -1.91 -6.65 8.63
CA ALA A 36 -0.69 -6.31 9.34
C ALA A 36 0.55 -6.35 8.43
N ALA A 37 0.65 -7.35 7.54
CA ALA A 37 1.70 -7.44 6.54
C ALA A 37 1.62 -6.28 5.53
N GLY A 38 0.40 -5.92 5.10
CA GLY A 38 0.16 -4.75 4.28
C GLY A 38 0.66 -3.45 4.94
N PHE A 39 0.28 -3.23 6.19
CA PHE A 39 0.73 -2.07 6.98
C PHE A 39 2.25 -2.03 7.15
N ALA A 40 2.88 -3.15 7.49
CA ALA A 40 4.33 -3.23 7.61
C ALA A 40 5.02 -2.93 6.26
N SER A 41 4.44 -3.39 5.14
CA SER A 41 4.98 -3.08 3.81
C SER A 41 4.94 -1.60 3.49
N HIS A 42 3.93 -0.86 3.97
CA HIS A 42 3.91 0.59 3.85
C HIS A 42 5.13 1.21 4.54
N LEU A 43 5.36 0.89 5.81
CA LEU A 43 6.48 1.46 6.58
C LEU A 43 7.84 1.19 5.92
N VAL A 44 8.02 -0.01 5.35
CA VAL A 44 9.25 -0.38 4.63
C VAL A 44 9.41 0.43 3.33
N LEU A 45 8.34 0.58 2.56
CA LEU A 45 8.36 1.37 1.34
C LEU A 45 8.57 2.85 1.62
N ASP A 46 7.96 3.33 2.69
CA ASP A 46 8.03 4.72 3.11
C ASP A 46 9.42 5.07 3.68
N ALA A 47 10.18 4.07 4.16
CA ALA A 47 11.60 4.23 4.48
C ALA A 47 12.50 4.44 3.24
N LEU A 48 12.00 4.17 2.03
CA LEU A 48 12.71 4.50 0.79
C LEU A 48 12.41 5.94 0.39
N PRO A 49 13.43 6.77 0.12
CA PRO A 49 13.18 8.15 -0.26
C PRO A 49 12.35 8.26 -1.54
N HIS A 50 11.26 9.00 -1.47
CA HIS A 50 10.38 9.20 -2.60
C HIS A 50 9.88 10.65 -2.61
N LYS A 51 9.37 11.10 -3.75
CA LYS A 51 8.77 12.43 -3.88
C LYS A 51 7.26 12.28 -3.95
N GLU A 52 6.59 13.05 -3.10
CA GLU A 52 5.15 13.26 -3.19
C GLU A 52 4.73 13.80 -4.55
N TYR A 53 3.43 13.77 -4.80
CA TYR A 53 2.84 14.35 -6.00
C TYR A 53 3.21 15.84 -6.10
N SER A 54 3.53 16.30 -7.31
CA SER A 54 3.66 17.75 -7.58
C SER A 54 2.30 18.45 -7.62
N ILE A 55 1.20 17.69 -7.58
CA ILE A 55 -0.18 18.16 -7.61
C ILE A 55 -0.77 17.93 -6.22
N ASN A 56 -1.24 18.99 -5.58
CA ASN A 56 -1.77 18.95 -4.22
C ASN A 56 -3.25 19.38 -4.17
N GLY A 57 -3.91 19.15 -3.05
CA GLY A 57 -5.28 19.61 -2.80
C GLY A 57 -6.31 18.88 -3.66
N VAL A 58 -7.42 19.56 -3.97
CA VAL A 58 -8.58 18.95 -4.63
C VAL A 58 -8.23 18.34 -6.01
N ARG A 59 -7.20 18.88 -6.68
CA ARG A 59 -6.73 18.43 -8.00
C ARG A 59 -6.02 17.08 -7.97
N LEU A 60 -5.57 16.62 -6.79
CA LEU A 60 -4.94 15.31 -6.62
C LEU A 60 -5.97 14.17 -6.63
N TRP A 61 -7.21 14.43 -6.19
CA TRP A 61 -8.24 13.40 -6.05
C TRP A 61 -8.52 12.60 -7.32
N PRO A 62 -8.72 13.20 -8.51
CA PRO A 62 -8.99 12.43 -9.72
C PRO A 62 -7.84 11.48 -10.08
N VAL A 63 -6.59 11.90 -9.83
CA VAL A 63 -5.40 11.07 -10.08
C VAL A 63 -5.36 9.90 -9.10
N LEU A 64 -5.57 10.15 -7.80
CA LEU A 64 -5.64 9.10 -6.80
C LEU A 64 -6.77 8.11 -7.07
N LEU A 65 -7.98 8.60 -7.38
CA LEU A 65 -9.12 7.73 -7.68
C LEU A 65 -8.86 6.84 -8.90
N LEU A 66 -8.23 7.39 -9.94
CA LEU A 66 -7.85 6.63 -11.12
C LEU A 66 -6.77 5.58 -10.78
N GLU A 67 -5.71 5.96 -10.07
CA GLU A 67 -4.65 5.04 -9.66
C GLU A 67 -5.19 3.90 -8.77
N ILE A 68 -5.98 4.24 -7.75
CA ILE A 68 -6.64 3.29 -6.86
C ILE A 68 -7.54 2.38 -7.68
N GLY A 69 -8.39 2.93 -8.55
CA GLY A 69 -9.30 2.16 -9.40
C GLY A 69 -8.58 1.19 -10.32
N ILE A 70 -7.48 1.62 -10.94
CA ILE A 70 -6.65 0.76 -11.79
C ILE A 70 -6.02 -0.36 -10.97
N VAL A 71 -5.43 -0.08 -9.81
CA VAL A 71 -4.79 -1.12 -8.98
C VAL A 71 -5.84 -2.10 -8.43
N PHE A 72 -6.99 -1.61 -7.96
CA PHE A 72 -8.10 -2.45 -7.55
C PHE A 72 -8.57 -3.36 -8.69
N ALA A 73 -8.76 -2.80 -9.88
CA ALA A 73 -9.08 -3.59 -11.05
C ALA A 73 -7.97 -4.62 -11.33
N LEU A 74 -6.70 -4.23 -11.30
CA LEU A 74 -5.58 -5.13 -11.60
C LEU A 74 -5.32 -6.20 -10.53
N VAL A 75 -5.67 -5.97 -9.27
CA VAL A 75 -5.47 -6.93 -8.17
C VAL A 75 -6.69 -7.83 -7.97
N LEU A 76 -7.90 -7.28 -8.09
CA LEU A 76 -9.16 -7.96 -7.74
C LEU A 76 -9.98 -8.47 -8.93
N SER A 77 -9.65 -8.10 -10.19
CA SER A 77 -10.44 -8.56 -11.36
C SER A 77 -10.20 -10.02 -11.77
N SER A 78 -9.48 -10.84 -10.99
CA SER A 78 -9.38 -12.28 -11.26
C SER A 78 -10.60 -13.03 -10.73
N LYS A 79 -10.84 -14.22 -11.30
CA LYS A 79 -11.79 -15.26 -10.84
C LYS A 79 -11.38 -15.88 -9.49
N ASN A 80 -10.90 -15.04 -8.57
CA ASN A 80 -10.44 -15.42 -7.26
C ASN A 80 -11.65 -15.69 -6.36
N SER A 81 -11.49 -16.65 -5.44
CA SER A 81 -12.51 -16.92 -4.43
C SER A 81 -12.69 -15.70 -3.51
N LEU A 82 -13.89 -15.53 -2.94
CA LEU A 82 -14.18 -14.45 -2.00
C LEU A 82 -13.14 -14.37 -0.84
N PRO A 83 -12.72 -15.49 -0.22
CA PRO A 83 -11.68 -15.45 0.82
C PRO A 83 -10.36 -14.85 0.35
N LEU A 84 -9.89 -15.20 -0.85
CA LEU A 84 -8.66 -14.64 -1.42
C LEU A 84 -8.82 -13.14 -1.70
N ASN A 85 -9.97 -12.71 -2.24
CA ASN A 85 -10.22 -11.28 -2.47
C ASN A 85 -10.24 -10.48 -1.17
N LEU A 86 -10.77 -11.04 -0.08
CA LEU A 86 -10.74 -10.40 1.23
C LEU A 86 -9.31 -10.29 1.77
N LEU A 87 -8.47 -11.32 1.61
CA LEU A 87 -7.06 -11.25 2.00
C LEU A 87 -6.34 -10.15 1.22
N LEU A 88 -6.49 -10.11 -0.11
CA LEU A 88 -5.87 -9.10 -0.95
C LEU A 88 -6.36 -7.70 -0.57
N PHE A 89 -7.68 -7.52 -0.42
CA PHE A 89 -8.27 -6.25 -0.02
C PHE A 89 -7.74 -5.76 1.32
N LEU A 90 -7.64 -6.63 2.33
CA LEU A 90 -7.09 -6.24 3.63
C LEU A 90 -5.60 -5.92 3.57
N GLY A 91 -4.82 -6.63 2.76
CA GLY A 91 -3.43 -6.29 2.50
C GLY A 91 -3.30 -4.89 1.86
N MET A 92 -4.14 -4.59 0.88
CA MET A 92 -4.24 -3.25 0.27
C MET A 92 -4.62 -2.19 1.31
N ALA A 93 -5.65 -2.46 2.13
CA ALA A 93 -6.13 -1.55 3.15
C ALA A 93 -5.05 -1.26 4.21
N GLY A 94 -4.31 -2.28 4.65
CA GLY A 94 -3.17 -2.09 5.55
C GLY A 94 -2.09 -1.22 4.92
N GLY A 95 -1.76 -1.49 3.65
CA GLY A 95 -0.76 -0.72 2.89
C GLY A 95 -1.14 0.75 2.67
N ALA A 96 -2.42 1.06 2.54
CA ALA A 96 -2.90 2.43 2.33
C ALA A 96 -3.29 3.17 3.62
N LEU A 97 -3.38 2.48 4.77
CA LEU A 97 -3.85 3.09 6.01
C LEU A 97 -3.04 4.34 6.42
N PRO A 98 -1.69 4.34 6.37
CA PRO A 98 -0.92 5.53 6.72
C PRO A 98 -1.26 6.75 5.85
N ASP A 99 -1.30 6.56 4.52
CA ASP A 99 -1.71 7.62 3.58
C ASP A 99 -3.10 8.17 3.89
N VAL A 100 -4.04 7.30 4.29
CA VAL A 100 -5.40 7.72 4.67
C VAL A 100 -5.38 8.53 5.97
N ILE A 101 -4.56 8.16 6.95
CA ILE A 101 -4.43 8.90 8.21
C ILE A 101 -3.90 10.32 7.94
N GLU A 102 -2.88 10.45 7.11
CA GLU A 102 -2.33 11.74 6.70
C GLU A 102 -3.36 12.57 5.93
N LEU A 103 -4.06 11.96 4.96
CA LEU A 103 -5.10 12.63 4.20
C LEU A 103 -6.25 13.11 5.10
N VAL A 104 -6.70 12.31 6.06
CA VAL A 104 -7.73 12.70 7.03
C VAL A 104 -7.25 13.87 7.89
N TYR A 105 -5.99 13.86 8.32
CA TYR A 105 -5.42 14.97 9.08
C TYR A 105 -5.41 16.27 8.27
N ASP A 106 -4.93 16.22 7.03
CA ASP A 106 -4.75 17.38 6.18
C ASP A 106 -6.06 18.01 5.72
N TYR A 107 -7.07 17.17 5.42
CA TYR A 107 -8.30 17.62 4.75
C TYR A 107 -9.57 17.55 5.60
N MET A 108 -9.60 16.81 6.71
CA MET A 108 -10.82 16.64 7.52
C MET A 108 -10.65 17.13 8.96
N PHE A 109 -9.74 16.50 9.72
CA PHE A 109 -9.62 16.71 11.17
C PHE A 109 -8.16 16.96 11.57
N LYS A 110 -7.82 18.22 11.85
CA LYS A 110 -6.47 18.64 12.29
C LYS A 110 -6.19 18.31 13.76
N TRP A 111 -6.45 17.07 14.18
CA TRP A 111 -6.19 16.66 15.56
C TRP A 111 -4.68 16.46 15.81
N PRO A 112 -4.12 17.00 16.91
CA PRO A 112 -2.68 16.94 17.17
C PRO A 112 -2.11 15.51 17.22
N TRP A 113 -2.89 14.55 17.70
CA TRP A 113 -2.46 13.15 17.79
C TRP A 113 -2.34 12.47 16.43
N LEU A 114 -3.16 12.85 15.44
CA LEU A 114 -3.05 12.34 14.07
C LEU A 114 -1.77 12.82 13.38
N ASN A 115 -1.38 14.08 13.61
CA ASN A 115 -0.10 14.62 13.12
C ASN A 115 1.10 13.85 13.71
N ASN A 116 1.07 13.61 15.03
CA ASN A 116 2.12 12.85 15.70
C ASN A 116 2.18 11.42 15.17
N LEU A 117 1.03 10.78 14.92
CA LEU A 117 0.96 9.45 14.35
C LEU A 117 1.50 9.44 12.91
N GLY A 118 1.10 10.40 12.07
CA GLY A 118 1.59 10.58 10.70
C GLY A 118 3.12 10.68 10.63
N ARG A 119 3.73 11.47 11.51
CA ARG A 119 5.21 11.58 11.60
C ARG A 119 5.93 10.30 12.00
N VAL A 120 5.27 9.40 12.73
CA VAL A 120 5.86 8.12 13.15
C VAL A 120 5.76 7.09 12.03
N ILE A 121 4.66 7.12 11.27
CA ILE A 121 4.38 6.14 10.22
C ILE A 121 4.94 6.55 8.85
N HIS A 122 5.21 7.84 8.62
CA HIS A 122 5.90 8.32 7.43
C HIS A 122 7.36 8.68 7.72
N LEU A 123 8.26 7.73 7.42
CA LEU A 123 9.65 7.74 7.87
C LEU A 123 10.59 8.59 6.99
N SER A 124 10.21 8.92 5.75
CA SER A 124 11.15 9.57 4.79
C SER A 124 10.71 10.90 4.18
N HIS A 125 9.86 11.68 4.83
CA HIS A 125 9.52 13.04 4.36
C HIS A 125 10.72 14.01 4.31
N TYR A 126 11.88 13.66 4.92
CA TYR A 126 12.99 14.59 5.17
C TYR A 126 14.36 14.12 4.62
N GLY A 127 14.38 13.35 3.54
CA GLY A 127 15.62 13.03 2.84
C GLY A 127 15.95 14.08 1.78
N SER A 128 17.05 14.82 1.91
CA SER A 128 17.58 15.65 0.81
C SER A 128 17.92 14.73 -0.38
N GLN A 129 17.30 14.93 -1.54
CA GLN A 129 17.43 14.00 -2.66
C GLN A 129 18.15 14.66 -3.84
N ASN A 130 19.36 14.16 -4.12
CA ASN A 130 19.94 14.28 -5.46
C ASN A 130 18.93 13.77 -6.49
N TYR A 131 18.71 14.53 -7.57
CA TYR A 131 17.74 14.24 -8.62
C TYR A 131 17.84 12.79 -9.17
N ALA A 132 19.05 12.25 -9.27
CA ALA A 132 19.29 10.88 -9.72
C ALA A 132 18.69 9.81 -8.79
N GLY A 133 18.78 9.99 -7.46
CA GLY A 133 18.20 9.05 -6.48
C GLY A 133 16.68 9.04 -6.55
N TYR A 134 16.08 10.21 -6.75
CA TYR A 134 14.64 10.34 -6.95
C TYR A 134 14.15 9.58 -8.19
N VAL A 135 14.79 9.80 -9.35
CA VAL A 135 14.39 9.17 -10.61
C VAL A 135 14.49 7.64 -10.50
N PHE A 136 15.57 7.15 -9.87
CA PHE A 136 15.74 5.72 -9.61
C PHE A 136 14.61 5.16 -8.74
N ASN A 137 14.31 5.79 -7.60
CA ASN A 137 13.28 5.32 -6.67
C ASN A 137 11.88 5.35 -7.30
N PHE A 138 11.59 6.35 -8.15
CA PHE A 138 10.34 6.41 -8.89
C PHE A 138 10.16 5.19 -9.81
N TYR A 139 11.14 4.89 -10.66
CA TYR A 139 11.06 3.72 -11.55
C TYR A 139 11.08 2.40 -10.76
N PHE A 140 11.85 2.33 -9.67
CA PHE A 140 11.87 1.17 -8.79
C PHE A 140 10.48 0.88 -8.21
N GLN A 141 9.76 1.89 -7.71
CA GLN A 141 8.41 1.72 -7.18
C GLN A 141 7.40 1.26 -8.24
N ILE A 142 7.50 1.79 -9.48
CA ILE A 142 6.66 1.31 -10.60
C ILE A 142 6.91 -0.17 -10.87
N ILE A 143 8.19 -0.55 -11.03
CA ILE A 143 8.57 -1.94 -11.29
C ILE A 143 8.09 -2.83 -10.16
N LEU A 144 8.27 -2.41 -8.91
CA LEU A 144 7.83 -3.15 -7.75
C LEU A 144 6.31 -3.34 -7.72
N ALA A 145 5.54 -2.28 -8.00
CA ALA A 145 4.08 -2.37 -8.09
C ALA A 145 3.63 -3.36 -9.19
N LEU A 146 4.25 -3.31 -10.37
CA LEU A 146 3.97 -4.24 -11.47
C LEU A 146 4.30 -5.69 -11.08
N LEU A 147 5.47 -5.92 -10.47
CA LEU A 147 5.87 -7.24 -9.99
C LEU A 147 4.92 -7.77 -8.91
N SER A 148 4.45 -6.91 -8.01
CA SER A 148 3.46 -7.26 -6.98
C SER A 148 2.12 -7.65 -7.59
N VAL A 149 1.64 -6.91 -8.59
CA VAL A 149 0.43 -7.28 -9.35
C VAL A 149 0.62 -8.63 -10.02
N VAL A 150 1.74 -8.85 -10.73
CA VAL A 150 2.05 -10.12 -11.39
C VAL A 150 2.11 -11.27 -10.37
N PHE A 151 2.75 -11.06 -9.22
CA PHE A 151 2.84 -12.04 -8.15
C PHE A 151 1.46 -12.47 -7.64
N VAL A 152 0.58 -11.49 -7.34
CA VAL A 152 -0.80 -11.75 -6.91
C VAL A 152 -1.59 -12.51 -7.98
N ARG A 153 -1.32 -12.25 -9.27
CA ARG A 153 -2.03 -12.90 -10.38
C ARG A 153 -1.60 -14.34 -10.63
N ILE A 154 -0.31 -14.64 -10.48
CA ILE A 154 0.21 -15.98 -10.78
C ILE A 154 0.00 -16.93 -9.60
N LYS A 155 -0.01 -16.40 -8.38
CA LYS A 155 0.02 -17.22 -7.18
C LYS A 155 -1.39 -17.50 -6.65
N PRO A 156 -1.90 -18.75 -6.70
CA PRO A 156 -3.14 -19.09 -6.01
C PRO A 156 -2.94 -18.98 -4.50
N ALA A 157 -3.98 -18.51 -3.78
CA ALA A 157 -4.04 -18.71 -2.34
C ALA A 157 -4.13 -20.21 -2.08
N SER A 158 -3.10 -20.74 -1.43
CA SER A 158 -3.05 -22.10 -0.87
C SER A 158 -3.86 -22.17 0.41
#